data_AF-A0A9N9DUX3-F1
#
_entry.id   AF-A0A9N9DUX3-F1
#
_cell.length_a   1.000
_cell.length_b   1.000
_cell.length_c   1.000
_cell.angle_alpha   90.00
_cell.angle_beta   90.00
_cell.angle_gamma   90.00
#
_symmetry.space_group_name_H-M   'P 1'
#
loop_
_entity.id
_entity.type
_entity.pdbx_description
1 polymer ?
#
loop_
_entity_poly.entity_id
_entity_poly.type
_entity_poly.pdbx_seq_one_letter_code
_entity_poly.pdbx_strand_id
1 'polypeptide(L)'
;TRLEAIEEPLEKIWGHFGESTFGKNYAASNGVLVTDVGNQVAYRMILECKNEIGTGGSDPTLQMSISYRGYWSQGDSQSIRDICCCPTFGIAIAGPWMCILGAVFLDKAVIQPLTPFIPLNITPPDDTSLDYIARILEALRLSFTTLDNFYRGLANSNNDGQQRYFPHFREFTNSVGTQTPFTYISQLAEPTRLVWKAKTTHDQHLIVVKFMQRYNNTAHALCARNQLAPTLLYFGDGVEMLAGFHVVIMDYIDHQPLQPNEIQNLVSRRNIYNDVLQAVTLLHNEQYVFADLRNPNILVYTTNGAQHSMLIDFNWCGTDGKDTYPLSLSRKIPWPNGVQPGGLLSKTHDLTWLDVLRRGLKLTNDFPDPTITS
;
A
#
# COMPACT_ATOMS: atom_id res chain seq x y z
N THR A 1 -13.89 -25.31 -28.50
CA THR A 1 -12.69 -25.22 -27.63
C THR A 1 -13.10 -25.12 -26.16
N ARG A 2 -12.19 -25.24 -25.18
CA ARG A 2 -12.57 -25.03 -23.76
C ARG A 2 -13.11 -23.62 -23.51
N LEU A 3 -12.62 -22.64 -24.28
CA LEU A 3 -13.10 -21.27 -24.30
C LEU A 3 -14.59 -21.20 -24.66
N GLU A 4 -14.99 -21.79 -25.80
CA GLU A 4 -16.40 -21.85 -26.22
C GLU A 4 -17.31 -22.53 -25.16
N ALA A 5 -16.78 -23.50 -24.41
CA ALA A 5 -17.54 -24.21 -23.38
C ALA A 5 -17.75 -23.40 -22.10
N ILE A 6 -16.90 -22.41 -21.80
CA ILE A 6 -17.02 -21.55 -20.61
C ILE A 6 -17.64 -20.20 -20.91
N GLU A 7 -17.61 -19.77 -22.17
CA GLU A 7 -18.15 -18.48 -22.60
C GLU A 7 -19.65 -18.37 -22.33
N GLU A 8 -20.47 -19.26 -22.88
CA GLU A 8 -21.93 -19.23 -22.71
C GLU A 8 -22.35 -19.27 -21.21
N PRO A 9 -21.79 -20.14 -20.35
CA PRO A 9 -22.06 -20.09 -18.91
C PRO A 9 -21.69 -18.77 -18.25
N LEU A 10 -20.53 -18.18 -18.56
CA LEU A 10 -20.08 -16.94 -17.95
C LEU A 10 -20.90 -15.73 -18.44
N GLU A 11 -21.29 -15.72 -19.72
CA GLU A 11 -22.17 -14.69 -20.27
C GLU A 11 -23.57 -14.70 -19.65
N LYS A 12 -24.09 -15.89 -19.27
CA LYS A 12 -25.34 -15.98 -18.51
C LYS A 12 -25.26 -15.30 -17.14
N ILE A 13 -24.07 -15.19 -16.56
CA ILE A 13 -23.85 -14.59 -15.23
C ILE A 13 -23.54 -13.10 -15.37
N TRP A 14 -22.65 -12.73 -16.30
CA TRP A 14 -22.07 -11.38 -16.38
C TRP A 14 -22.54 -10.54 -17.57
N GLY A 15 -23.23 -11.14 -18.54
CA GLY A 15 -23.62 -10.51 -19.81
C GLY A 15 -22.66 -10.85 -20.95
N HIS A 16 -23.08 -10.52 -22.17
CA HIS A 16 -22.35 -10.83 -23.40
C HIS A 16 -20.98 -10.15 -23.45
N PHE A 17 -19.95 -10.91 -23.84
CA PHE A 17 -18.59 -10.40 -24.01
C PHE A 17 -18.41 -9.86 -25.42
N GLY A 18 -17.95 -8.61 -25.51
CA GLY A 18 -17.58 -7.99 -26.78
C GLY A 18 -16.14 -8.32 -27.18
N GLU A 19 -15.80 -7.93 -28.40
CA GLU A 19 -14.43 -7.95 -28.92
C GLU A 19 -13.84 -6.54 -28.90
N SER A 20 -12.52 -6.45 -28.66
CA SER A 20 -11.77 -5.19 -28.83
C SER A 20 -10.34 -5.50 -29.23
N THR A 21 -9.73 -4.60 -30.00
CA THR A 21 -8.34 -4.71 -30.45
C THR A 21 -7.50 -3.51 -30.01
N PHE A 22 -6.19 -3.69 -29.94
CA PHE A 22 -5.24 -2.62 -29.67
C PHE A 22 -3.91 -2.81 -30.42
N GLY A 23 -3.18 -1.71 -30.58
CA GLY A 23 -1.87 -1.68 -31.20
C GLY A 23 -1.90 -1.98 -32.71
N LYS A 24 -0.73 -1.88 -33.36
CA LYS A 24 -0.60 -2.02 -34.82
C LYS A 24 -0.88 -3.43 -35.34
N ASN A 25 -0.76 -4.43 -34.48
CA ASN A 25 -0.97 -5.83 -34.82
C ASN A 25 -2.41 -6.30 -34.52
N TYR A 26 -3.32 -5.39 -34.12
CA TYR A 26 -4.69 -5.71 -33.73
C TYR A 26 -4.75 -6.83 -32.68
N ALA A 27 -3.89 -6.74 -31.66
CA ALA A 27 -3.91 -7.70 -30.56
C ALA A 27 -5.24 -7.59 -29.82
N ALA A 28 -5.79 -8.71 -29.37
CA ALA A 28 -7.07 -8.79 -28.69
C ALA A 28 -6.99 -9.77 -27.52
N SER A 29 -7.74 -9.45 -26.47
CA SER A 29 -8.11 -10.37 -25.40
C SER A 29 -9.23 -11.30 -25.86
N ASN A 30 -9.58 -12.29 -25.04
CA ASN A 30 -10.65 -13.23 -25.36
C ASN A 30 -12.06 -12.66 -25.17
N GLY A 31 -12.20 -11.54 -24.45
CA GLY A 31 -13.49 -10.87 -24.30
C GLY A 31 -13.40 -9.63 -23.42
N VAL A 32 -14.33 -8.70 -23.62
CA VAL A 32 -14.43 -7.49 -22.80
C VAL A 32 -15.87 -7.21 -22.37
N LEU A 33 -16.04 -6.64 -21.18
CA LEU A 33 -17.26 -5.90 -20.84
C LEU A 33 -16.94 -4.42 -20.86
N VAL A 34 -17.76 -3.66 -21.58
CA VAL A 34 -17.53 -2.23 -21.81
C VAL A 34 -18.68 -1.36 -21.33
N THR A 35 -18.40 -0.08 -21.13
CA THR A 35 -19.38 0.97 -20.90
C THR A 35 -19.13 2.09 -21.90
N ASP A 36 -20.16 2.47 -22.64
CA ASP A 36 -20.10 3.65 -23.51
C ASP A 36 -20.12 4.93 -22.66
N VAL A 37 -19.12 5.78 -22.86
CA VAL A 37 -18.95 7.07 -22.21
C VAL A 37 -18.85 8.14 -23.30
N GLY A 38 -20.01 8.64 -23.73
CA GLY A 38 -20.10 9.50 -24.91
C GLY A 38 -19.65 8.76 -26.17
N ASN A 39 -18.60 9.25 -26.83
CA ASN A 39 -18.02 8.62 -28.02
C ASN A 39 -16.83 7.71 -27.69
N GLN A 40 -16.56 7.44 -26.41
CA GLN A 40 -15.45 6.62 -25.95
C GLN A 40 -15.95 5.37 -25.24
N VAL A 41 -15.05 4.40 -25.12
CA VAL A 41 -15.34 3.10 -24.50
C VAL A 41 -14.49 2.94 -23.26
N ALA A 42 -15.14 2.68 -22.13
CA ALA A 42 -14.51 2.26 -20.88
C ALA A 42 -14.53 0.74 -20.77
N TYR A 43 -13.40 0.15 -20.34
CA TYR A 43 -13.27 -1.29 -20.16
C TYR A 43 -13.51 -1.66 -18.70
N ARG A 44 -14.63 -2.32 -18.40
CA ARG A 44 -14.98 -2.78 -17.05
C ARG A 44 -14.35 -4.12 -16.69
N MET A 45 -14.27 -5.00 -17.69
CA MET A 45 -13.74 -6.35 -17.56
C MET A 45 -12.92 -6.71 -18.80
N ILE A 46 -11.80 -7.40 -18.61
CA ILE A 46 -10.98 -8.00 -19.66
C ILE A 46 -10.78 -9.49 -19.32
N LEU A 47 -11.16 -10.37 -20.26
CA LEU A 47 -11.07 -11.81 -20.15
C LEU A 47 -9.89 -12.35 -20.96
N GLU A 48 -9.02 -13.12 -20.31
CA GLU A 48 -7.94 -13.86 -20.95
C GLU A 48 -8.00 -15.33 -20.57
N CYS A 49 -8.03 -16.19 -21.57
CA CYS A 49 -8.24 -17.61 -21.43
C CYS A 49 -7.11 -18.39 -22.10
N LYS A 50 -6.68 -19.47 -21.43
CA LYS A 50 -5.75 -20.47 -21.94
C LYS A 50 -6.26 -21.87 -21.65
N ASN A 51 -5.89 -22.80 -22.52
CA ASN A 51 -6.30 -24.20 -22.37
C ASN A 51 -5.73 -24.82 -21.08
N GLU A 52 -4.52 -24.43 -20.69
CA GLU A 52 -3.86 -24.84 -19.44
C GLU A 52 -2.75 -23.83 -19.06
N ILE A 53 -2.28 -23.84 -17.81
CA ILE A 53 -1.13 -23.04 -17.39
C ILE A 53 0.09 -23.40 -18.26
N GLY A 54 0.75 -22.38 -18.83
CA GLY A 54 1.92 -22.55 -19.69
C GLY A 54 1.62 -22.79 -21.18
N THR A 55 0.36 -22.89 -21.59
CA THR A 55 0.00 -22.97 -23.03
C THR A 55 0.05 -21.61 -23.73
N GLY A 56 0.39 -21.60 -25.03
CA GLY A 56 0.37 -20.39 -25.86
C GLY A 56 1.53 -19.42 -25.62
N GLY A 57 2.61 -19.86 -24.95
CA GLY A 57 3.86 -19.11 -24.80
C GLY A 57 3.79 -17.93 -23.84
N SER A 58 2.66 -17.68 -23.17
CA SER A 58 2.54 -16.64 -22.16
C SER A 58 1.36 -16.91 -21.21
N ASP A 59 1.53 -16.46 -19.97
CA ASP A 59 0.58 -16.62 -18.87
C ASP A 59 -0.65 -15.69 -19.03
N PRO A 60 -1.89 -16.15 -18.77
CA PRO A 60 -3.08 -15.32 -18.98
C PRO A 60 -3.13 -14.07 -18.10
N THR A 61 -2.53 -14.07 -16.90
CA THR A 61 -2.49 -12.86 -16.06
C THR A 61 -1.56 -11.78 -16.65
N LEU A 62 -0.44 -12.22 -17.25
CA LEU A 62 0.46 -11.33 -17.96
C LEU A 62 -0.18 -10.82 -19.25
N GLN A 63 -0.85 -11.68 -20.01
CA GLN A 63 -1.60 -11.26 -21.20
C GLN A 63 -2.70 -10.27 -20.84
N MET A 64 -3.44 -10.50 -19.75
CA MET A 64 -4.48 -9.59 -19.29
C MET A 64 -3.88 -8.22 -18.96
N SER A 65 -2.72 -8.21 -18.29
CA SER A 65 -2.00 -6.97 -17.97
C SER A 65 -1.56 -6.22 -19.24
N ILE A 66 -1.13 -6.94 -20.28
CA ILE A 66 -0.78 -6.36 -21.59
C ILE A 66 -2.02 -5.81 -22.29
N SER A 67 -3.12 -6.57 -22.32
CA SER A 67 -4.40 -6.17 -22.91
C SER A 67 -4.97 -4.94 -22.22
N TYR A 68 -4.98 -4.91 -20.88
CA TYR A 68 -5.36 -3.75 -20.09
C TYR A 68 -4.56 -2.50 -20.49
N ARG A 69 -3.23 -2.60 -20.47
CA ARG A 69 -2.36 -1.50 -20.88
C ARG A 69 -2.61 -1.10 -22.33
N GLY A 70 -2.78 -2.08 -23.22
CA GLY A 70 -3.02 -1.91 -24.64
C GLY A 70 -4.28 -1.11 -24.92
N TYR A 71 -5.41 -1.58 -24.41
CA TYR A 71 -6.72 -0.94 -24.54
C TYR A 71 -6.74 0.46 -23.97
N TRP A 72 -6.27 0.63 -22.74
CA TRP A 72 -6.27 1.93 -22.10
C TRP A 72 -5.21 2.88 -22.65
N SER A 73 -4.20 2.45 -23.39
CA SER A 73 -3.20 3.38 -23.98
C SER A 73 -3.65 3.99 -25.31
N GLN A 74 -4.80 3.59 -25.86
CA GLN A 74 -5.29 4.08 -27.15
C GLN A 74 -5.73 5.55 -27.09
N GLY A 75 -5.65 6.27 -28.22
CA GLY A 75 -6.09 7.66 -28.30
C GLY A 75 -7.56 7.84 -27.90
N ASP A 76 -8.40 6.90 -28.32
CA ASP A 76 -9.85 6.94 -28.11
C ASP A 76 -10.29 6.74 -26.65
N SER A 77 -9.38 6.38 -25.74
CA SER A 77 -9.65 6.30 -24.30
C SER A 77 -9.06 7.47 -23.52
N GLN A 78 -8.45 8.46 -24.19
CA GLN A 78 -7.69 9.51 -23.54
C GLN A 78 -8.56 10.38 -22.60
N SER A 79 -9.79 10.72 -23.00
CA SER A 79 -10.61 11.60 -22.16
C SER A 79 -11.00 10.92 -20.86
N ILE A 80 -11.27 9.61 -20.89
CA ILE A 80 -11.60 8.83 -19.71
C ILE A 80 -10.36 8.70 -18.81
N ARG A 81 -9.19 8.42 -19.42
CA ARG A 81 -7.92 8.39 -18.69
C ARG A 81 -7.67 9.70 -17.96
N ASP A 82 -7.95 10.84 -18.59
CA ASP A 82 -7.65 12.16 -18.04
C ASP A 82 -8.46 12.53 -16.80
N ILE A 83 -9.58 11.84 -16.55
CA ILE A 83 -10.50 12.15 -15.45
C ILE A 83 -10.64 11.04 -14.39
N CYS A 84 -10.08 9.85 -14.61
CA CYS A 84 -10.11 8.76 -13.64
C CYS A 84 -8.90 7.81 -13.76
N CYS A 85 -8.76 6.89 -12.81
CA CYS A 85 -7.68 5.90 -12.81
C CYS A 85 -8.03 4.63 -13.60
N CYS A 86 -9.04 4.66 -14.47
CA CYS A 86 -9.45 3.54 -15.32
C CYS A 86 -9.53 2.17 -14.61
N PRO A 87 -10.32 2.04 -13.53
CA PRO A 87 -10.47 0.77 -12.82
C PRO A 87 -11.08 -0.32 -13.71
N THR A 88 -10.39 -1.44 -13.87
CA THR A 88 -10.85 -2.58 -14.67
C THR A 88 -10.59 -3.89 -13.91
N PHE A 89 -11.55 -4.82 -13.98
CA PHE A 89 -11.33 -6.19 -13.56
C PHE A 89 -10.67 -7.00 -14.66
N GLY A 90 -9.64 -7.76 -14.32
CA GLY A 90 -9.09 -8.79 -15.18
C GLY A 90 -9.57 -10.16 -14.73
N ILE A 91 -9.98 -11.01 -15.68
CA ILE A 91 -10.31 -12.40 -15.42
C ILE A 91 -9.36 -13.25 -16.23
N ALA A 92 -8.48 -13.97 -15.54
CA ALA A 92 -7.53 -14.89 -16.15
C ALA A 92 -7.96 -16.33 -15.88
N ILE A 93 -8.23 -17.10 -16.94
CA ILE A 93 -8.60 -18.51 -16.86
C ILE A 93 -7.54 -19.35 -17.55
N ALA A 94 -6.98 -20.34 -16.86
CA ALA A 94 -6.08 -21.34 -17.43
C ALA A 94 -6.53 -22.73 -17.00
N GLY A 95 -7.01 -23.53 -17.96
CA GLY A 95 -7.54 -24.86 -17.64
C GLY A 95 -8.65 -24.78 -16.59
N PRO A 96 -8.55 -25.49 -15.45
CA PRO A 96 -9.53 -25.42 -14.38
C PRO A 96 -9.29 -24.27 -13.40
N TRP A 97 -8.37 -23.34 -13.65
CA TRP A 97 -7.98 -22.31 -12.69
C TRP A 97 -8.48 -20.93 -13.12
N MET A 98 -9.00 -20.15 -12.17
CA MET A 98 -9.45 -18.78 -12.39
C MET A 98 -8.76 -17.81 -11.41
N CYS A 99 -8.24 -16.70 -11.92
CA CYS A 99 -7.65 -15.63 -11.11
C CYS A 99 -8.34 -14.30 -11.44
N ILE A 100 -8.74 -13.56 -10.41
CA ILE A 100 -9.31 -12.24 -10.55
C ILE A 100 -8.23 -11.20 -10.25
N LEU A 101 -8.09 -10.24 -11.15
CA LEU A 101 -7.15 -9.15 -11.06
C LEU A 101 -7.89 -7.81 -11.00
N GLY A 102 -7.29 -6.84 -10.32
CA GLY A 102 -7.70 -5.44 -10.33
C GLY A 102 -6.63 -4.62 -11.03
N ALA A 103 -7.05 -3.73 -11.93
CA ALA A 103 -6.15 -2.89 -12.69
C ALA A 103 -6.57 -1.42 -12.61
N VAL A 104 -5.59 -0.52 -12.43
CA VAL A 104 -5.75 0.93 -12.50
C VAL A 104 -4.61 1.55 -13.31
N PHE A 105 -4.88 2.71 -13.93
CA PHE A 105 -3.98 3.46 -14.79
C PHE A 105 -3.63 4.77 -14.10
N LEU A 106 -2.42 4.81 -13.52
CA LEU A 106 -1.85 5.99 -12.89
C LEU A 106 -0.86 6.65 -13.88
N ASP A 107 0.34 7.03 -13.41
CA ASP A 107 1.50 7.31 -14.27
C ASP A 107 1.95 6.07 -15.05
N LYS A 108 1.59 4.88 -14.54
CA LYS A 108 1.76 3.56 -15.13
C LYS A 108 0.54 2.70 -14.87
N ALA A 109 0.41 1.62 -15.64
CA ALA A 109 -0.56 0.57 -15.35
C ALA A 109 -0.12 -0.18 -14.08
N VAL A 110 -1.01 -0.25 -13.09
CA VAL A 110 -0.83 -1.01 -11.85
C VAL A 110 -1.89 -2.11 -11.86
N ILE A 111 -1.44 -3.36 -11.94
CA ILE A 111 -2.29 -4.54 -11.96
C ILE A 111 -1.87 -5.44 -10.80
N GLN A 112 -2.83 -5.91 -10.01
CA GLN A 112 -2.59 -6.85 -8.92
C GLN A 112 -3.65 -7.94 -8.88
N PRO A 113 -3.28 -9.18 -8.51
CA PRO A 113 -4.25 -10.23 -8.23
C PRO A 113 -5.07 -9.85 -6.98
N LEU A 114 -6.40 -9.92 -7.11
CA LEU A 114 -7.35 -9.79 -6.01
C LEU A 114 -7.65 -11.14 -5.37
N THR A 115 -7.42 -12.23 -6.10
CA THR A 115 -7.53 -13.61 -5.62
C THR A 115 -6.29 -14.41 -6.01
N PRO A 116 -5.97 -15.50 -5.31
CA PRO A 116 -5.13 -16.55 -5.89
C PRO A 116 -5.82 -17.19 -7.10
N PHE A 117 -5.14 -18.14 -7.76
CA PHE A 117 -5.80 -19.02 -8.72
C PHE A 117 -6.74 -19.99 -7.98
N ILE A 118 -8.04 -19.85 -8.26
CA ILE A 118 -9.13 -20.60 -7.67
C ILE A 118 -9.39 -21.83 -8.54
N PRO A 119 -9.45 -23.04 -7.96
CA PRO A 119 -9.83 -24.25 -8.69
C PRO A 119 -11.33 -24.24 -9.00
N LEU A 120 -11.68 -24.36 -10.28
CA LEU A 120 -13.06 -24.53 -10.77
C LEU A 120 -13.46 -26.00 -10.93
N ASN A 121 -12.53 -26.95 -10.73
CA ASN A 121 -12.77 -28.39 -10.84
C ASN A 121 -13.32 -29.01 -9.55
N ILE A 122 -14.34 -28.37 -8.96
CA ILE A 122 -14.91 -28.77 -7.68
C ILE A 122 -15.84 -29.98 -7.85
N THR A 123 -15.79 -30.91 -6.90
CA THR A 123 -16.74 -32.01 -6.79
C THR A 123 -18.01 -31.58 -6.05
N PRO A 124 -19.22 -31.95 -6.49
CA PRO A 124 -20.48 -31.52 -5.88
C PRO A 124 -20.63 -31.65 -4.35
N PRO A 125 -20.01 -32.62 -3.65
CA PRO A 125 -20.08 -32.69 -2.18
C PRO A 125 -19.34 -31.57 -1.43
N ASP A 126 -18.54 -30.75 -2.11
CA ASP A 126 -17.75 -29.68 -1.50
C ASP A 126 -18.52 -28.35 -1.52
N ASP A 127 -19.50 -28.25 -0.62
CA ASP A 127 -20.34 -27.07 -0.45
C ASP A 127 -19.53 -25.81 -0.13
N THR A 128 -18.38 -25.94 0.55
CA THR A 128 -17.55 -24.80 0.95
C THR A 128 -16.90 -24.14 -0.27
N SER A 129 -16.29 -24.94 -1.14
CA SER A 129 -15.70 -24.40 -2.37
C SER A 129 -16.78 -23.89 -3.33
N LEU A 130 -17.93 -24.56 -3.41
CA LEU A 130 -19.07 -24.10 -4.23
C LEU A 130 -19.61 -22.75 -3.76
N ASP A 131 -19.85 -22.58 -2.45
CA ASP A 131 -20.28 -21.31 -1.86
C ASP A 131 -19.24 -20.21 -2.10
N TYR A 132 -17.95 -20.51 -1.94
CA TYR A 132 -16.87 -19.55 -2.21
C TYR A 132 -16.86 -19.08 -3.68
N ILE A 133 -16.96 -20.00 -4.64
CA ILE A 133 -17.02 -19.62 -6.06
C ILE A 133 -18.28 -18.82 -6.37
N ALA A 134 -19.45 -19.27 -5.92
CA ALA A 134 -20.72 -18.58 -6.16
C ALA A 134 -20.67 -17.14 -5.64
N ARG A 135 -20.11 -16.93 -4.44
CA ARG A 135 -19.89 -15.59 -3.87
C ARG A 135 -18.97 -14.74 -4.72
N ILE A 136 -17.89 -15.29 -5.28
CA ILE A 136 -16.97 -14.55 -6.15
C ILE A 136 -17.67 -14.15 -7.45
N LEU A 137 -18.38 -15.08 -8.09
CA LEU A 137 -19.09 -14.80 -9.34
C LEU A 137 -20.16 -13.72 -9.16
N GLU A 138 -20.90 -13.76 -8.05
CA GLU A 138 -21.91 -12.75 -7.70
C GLU A 138 -21.26 -11.41 -7.30
N ALA A 139 -20.18 -11.43 -6.53
CA ALA A 139 -19.43 -10.22 -6.18
C ALA A 139 -18.90 -9.52 -7.44
N LEU A 140 -18.41 -10.28 -8.43
CA LEU A 140 -17.99 -9.73 -9.73
C LEU A 140 -19.17 -9.12 -10.50
N ARG A 141 -20.32 -9.82 -10.56
CA ARG A 141 -21.52 -9.31 -11.25
C ARG A 141 -21.98 -7.98 -10.64
N LEU A 142 -22.04 -7.89 -9.31
CA LEU A 142 -22.34 -6.66 -8.58
C LEU A 142 -21.28 -5.58 -8.88
N SER A 143 -19.99 -5.93 -8.82
CA SER A 143 -18.90 -5.01 -9.11
C SER A 143 -18.94 -4.46 -10.53
N PHE A 144 -19.29 -5.27 -11.53
CA PHE A 144 -19.43 -4.83 -12.93
C PHE A 144 -20.58 -3.84 -13.11
N THR A 145 -21.65 -4.00 -12.33
CA THR A 145 -22.78 -3.07 -12.32
C THR A 145 -22.38 -1.76 -11.65
N THR A 146 -21.71 -1.82 -10.50
CA THR A 146 -21.18 -0.63 -9.82
C THR A 146 -20.19 0.13 -10.71
N LEU A 147 -19.32 -0.59 -11.41
CA LEU A 147 -18.33 -0.01 -12.31
C LEU A 147 -18.96 0.59 -13.57
N ASP A 148 -20.04 -0.01 -14.10
CA ASP A 148 -20.83 0.58 -15.18
C ASP A 148 -21.46 1.90 -14.76
N ASN A 149 -22.08 1.94 -13.58
CA ASN A 149 -22.65 3.17 -13.01
C ASN A 149 -21.57 4.24 -12.80
N PHE A 150 -20.39 3.85 -12.31
CA PHE A 150 -19.25 4.75 -12.16
C PHE A 150 -18.86 5.39 -13.50
N TYR A 151 -18.66 4.58 -14.55
CA TYR A 151 -18.26 5.08 -15.86
C TYR A 151 -19.33 5.95 -16.52
N ARG A 152 -20.62 5.57 -16.42
CA ARG A 152 -21.73 6.40 -16.89
C ARG A 152 -21.81 7.74 -16.15
N GLY A 153 -21.43 7.76 -14.88
CA GLY A 153 -21.41 8.96 -14.04
C GLY A 153 -20.31 9.95 -14.40
N LEU A 154 -19.24 9.52 -15.09
CA LEU A 154 -18.09 10.38 -15.40
C LEU A 154 -18.46 11.61 -16.23
N ALA A 155 -19.43 11.49 -17.14
CA ALA A 155 -19.88 12.59 -17.99
C ALA A 155 -20.45 13.79 -17.21
N ASN A 156 -20.89 13.56 -15.96
CA ASN A 156 -21.53 14.56 -15.11
C ASN A 156 -20.61 15.10 -14.02
N SER A 157 -19.36 14.62 -13.94
CA SER A 157 -18.44 14.92 -12.83
C SER A 157 -17.40 15.97 -13.23
N ASN A 158 -17.34 17.07 -12.47
CA ASN A 158 -16.20 18.00 -12.47
C ASN A 158 -15.05 17.37 -11.67
N ASN A 159 -14.50 16.26 -12.17
CA ASN A 159 -13.43 15.55 -11.47
C ASN A 159 -12.13 16.34 -11.58
N ASP A 160 -11.47 16.53 -10.43
CA ASP A 160 -10.07 16.93 -10.40
C ASP A 160 -9.24 15.79 -10.99
N GLY A 161 -8.76 15.98 -12.23
CA GLY A 161 -7.93 15.01 -12.95
C GLY A 161 -6.62 14.65 -12.23
N GLN A 162 -6.24 15.36 -11.16
CA GLN A 162 -5.11 14.98 -10.31
C GLN A 162 -5.46 13.87 -9.31
N GLN A 163 -6.72 13.79 -8.86
CA GLN A 163 -7.17 12.81 -7.87
C GLN A 163 -6.94 11.36 -8.35
N ARG A 164 -6.96 11.11 -9.66
CA ARG A 164 -6.73 9.77 -10.23
C ARG A 164 -5.40 9.15 -9.80
N TYR A 165 -4.41 9.95 -9.44
CA TYR A 165 -3.08 9.49 -9.05
C TYR A 165 -2.95 9.14 -7.56
N PHE A 166 -3.99 9.37 -6.77
CA PHE A 166 -3.96 9.23 -5.32
C PHE A 166 -5.01 8.24 -4.81
N PRO A 167 -4.80 7.66 -3.61
CA PRO A 167 -5.80 6.79 -3.00
C PRO A 167 -7.17 7.47 -2.83
N HIS A 168 -8.24 6.66 -2.80
CA HIS A 168 -9.61 7.16 -2.65
C HIS A 168 -9.91 7.71 -1.24
N PHE A 169 -9.20 7.22 -0.21
CA PHE A 169 -9.39 7.62 1.18
C PHE A 169 -8.98 9.10 1.37
N ARG A 170 -9.94 9.97 1.70
CA ARG A 170 -9.76 11.44 1.70
C ARG A 170 -10.40 12.16 2.86
N GLU A 171 -10.83 11.41 3.86
CA GLU A 171 -11.43 11.95 5.06
C GLU A 171 -11.13 11.02 6.24
N PHE A 172 -11.03 11.59 7.43
CA PHE A 172 -10.90 10.83 8.66
C PHE A 172 -11.64 11.52 9.78
N THR A 173 -12.02 10.76 10.79
CA THR A 173 -12.60 11.32 12.02
C THR A 173 -11.48 11.72 12.96
N ASN A 174 -11.40 13.02 13.31
CA ASN A 174 -10.38 13.51 14.22
C ASN A 174 -10.67 13.15 15.69
N SER A 175 -9.78 13.55 16.60
CA SER A 175 -9.88 13.23 18.04
C SER A 175 -11.13 13.77 18.75
N VAL A 176 -11.80 14.79 18.18
CA VAL A 176 -13.05 15.35 18.72
C VAL A 176 -14.31 14.80 18.03
N GLY A 177 -14.17 13.80 17.15
CA GLY A 177 -15.28 13.15 16.47
C GLY A 177 -15.73 13.85 15.18
N THR A 178 -14.99 14.85 14.70
CA THR A 178 -15.36 15.61 13.50
C THR A 178 -14.76 14.97 12.25
N GLN A 179 -15.58 14.78 11.22
CA GLN A 179 -15.10 14.38 9.89
C GLN A 179 -14.22 15.47 9.29
N THR A 180 -12.99 15.11 8.98
CA THR A 180 -11.94 16.00 8.50
C THR A 180 -11.55 15.58 7.09
N PRO A 181 -12.09 16.23 6.04
CA PRO A 181 -11.66 15.99 4.68
C PRO A 181 -10.26 16.56 4.43
N PHE A 182 -9.53 15.97 3.50
CA PHE A 182 -8.21 16.39 3.09
C PHE A 182 -7.96 16.13 1.60
N THR A 183 -6.94 16.80 1.05
CA THR A 183 -6.48 16.58 -0.33
C THR A 183 -5.01 16.19 -0.35
N TYR A 184 -4.67 15.23 -1.21
CA TYR A 184 -3.29 14.82 -1.42
C TYR A 184 -2.48 15.89 -2.15
N ILE A 185 -1.19 15.99 -1.83
CA ILE A 185 -0.24 16.92 -2.46
C ILE A 185 0.78 16.15 -3.29
N SER A 186 1.45 15.17 -2.67
CA SER A 186 2.51 14.39 -3.32
C SER A 186 2.80 13.08 -2.59
N GLN A 187 3.42 12.12 -3.27
CA GLN A 187 3.99 10.94 -2.63
C GLN A 187 5.33 11.32 -1.96
N LEU A 188 5.56 10.86 -0.73
CA LEU A 188 6.75 11.25 0.07
C LEU A 188 7.96 10.32 -0.11
N ALA A 189 7.76 9.11 -0.63
CA ALA A 189 8.83 8.12 -0.78
C ALA A 189 8.71 7.36 -2.10
N GLU A 190 9.86 7.21 -2.78
CA GLU A 190 10.05 6.48 -4.04
C GLU A 190 9.45 5.05 -3.98
N PRO A 191 9.02 4.49 -5.13
CA PRO A 191 7.62 4.17 -5.46
C PRO A 191 7.03 2.92 -4.76
N THR A 192 7.68 2.41 -3.72
CA THR A 192 7.28 1.20 -2.98
C THR A 192 6.59 1.50 -1.66
N ARG A 193 6.72 2.72 -1.12
CA ARG A 193 6.10 3.10 0.15
C ARG A 193 4.76 3.80 -0.11
N LEU A 194 3.72 3.28 0.52
CA LEU A 194 2.37 3.83 0.48
C LEU A 194 2.25 4.99 1.49
N VAL A 195 3.00 6.08 1.25
CA VAL A 195 3.10 7.26 2.12
C VAL A 195 2.93 8.52 1.29
N TRP A 196 1.98 9.37 1.66
CA TRP A 196 1.68 10.62 0.96
C TRP A 196 1.66 11.82 1.90
N LYS A 197 2.05 12.98 1.37
CA LYS A 197 1.78 14.28 1.96
C LYS A 197 0.39 14.73 1.53
N ALA A 198 -0.39 15.22 2.47
CA ALA A 198 -1.70 15.79 2.24
C ALA A 198 -1.91 17.05 3.08
N LYS A 199 -3.02 17.73 2.84
CA LYS A 199 -3.48 18.87 3.64
C LYS A 199 -4.96 18.76 3.93
N THR A 200 -5.35 19.04 5.17
CA THR A 200 -6.76 19.14 5.55
C THR A 200 -7.44 20.31 4.83
N THR A 201 -8.72 20.17 4.50
CA THR A 201 -9.43 21.18 3.72
C THR A 201 -9.71 22.46 4.52
N HIS A 202 -10.00 22.33 5.82
CA HIS A 202 -10.49 23.44 6.64
C HIS A 202 -9.38 24.39 7.12
N ASP A 203 -8.34 23.85 7.74
CA ASP A 203 -7.25 24.60 8.39
C ASP A 203 -5.93 24.51 7.62
N GLN A 204 -5.90 23.82 6.47
CA GLN A 204 -4.70 23.61 5.63
C GLN A 204 -3.54 22.96 6.40
N HIS A 205 -3.84 22.21 7.46
CA HIS A 205 -2.88 21.49 8.28
C HIS A 205 -2.20 20.41 7.44
N LEU A 206 -0.86 20.42 7.41
CA LEU A 206 -0.08 19.46 6.65
C LEU A 206 0.00 18.14 7.41
N ILE A 207 -0.35 17.05 6.72
CA ILE A 207 -0.42 15.71 7.29
C ILE A 207 0.32 14.70 6.41
N VAL A 208 0.72 13.60 7.03
CA VAL A 208 1.17 12.39 6.35
C VAL A 208 0.04 11.37 6.40
N VAL A 209 -0.30 10.79 5.26
CA VAL A 209 -1.24 9.67 5.14
C VAL A 209 -0.47 8.43 4.70
N LYS A 210 -0.50 7.39 5.53
CA LYS A 210 0.27 6.16 5.31
C LYS A 210 -0.67 4.95 5.32
N PHE A 211 -0.40 3.98 4.46
CA PHE A 211 -1.11 2.70 4.40
C PHE A 211 -0.14 1.53 4.65
N MET A 212 -0.44 0.67 5.62
CA MET A 212 0.42 -0.46 5.97
C MET A 212 -0.34 -1.59 6.66
N GLN A 213 0.11 -2.83 6.49
CA GLN A 213 -0.53 -4.01 7.09
C GLN A 213 -0.17 -4.26 8.55
N ARG A 214 0.91 -3.64 9.05
CA ARG A 214 1.37 -3.77 10.43
C ARG A 214 1.73 -2.39 10.96
N TYR A 215 1.15 -2.01 12.08
CA TYR A 215 1.46 -0.75 12.74
C TYR A 215 1.18 -0.81 14.23
N ASN A 216 2.10 -0.29 15.04
CA ASN A 216 1.88 -0.16 16.48
C ASN A 216 1.48 1.28 16.82
N ASN A 217 0.18 1.55 16.79
CA ASN A 217 -0.40 2.85 17.09
C ASN A 217 -0.21 3.24 18.57
N THR A 218 -0.24 2.29 19.50
CA THR A 218 -0.03 2.53 20.93
C THR A 218 1.39 3.02 21.23
N ALA A 219 2.41 2.35 20.66
CA ALA A 219 3.80 2.76 20.76
C ALA A 219 4.04 4.12 20.09
N HIS A 220 3.45 4.37 18.92
CA HIS A 220 3.52 5.68 18.28
C HIS A 220 2.91 6.77 19.19
N ALA A 221 1.68 6.57 19.67
CA ALA A 221 1.01 7.53 20.55
C ALA A 221 1.78 7.76 21.87
N LEU A 222 2.50 6.76 22.38
CA LEU A 222 3.39 6.89 23.53
C LEU A 222 4.55 7.85 23.26
N CYS A 223 5.28 7.65 22.15
CA CYS A 223 6.35 8.56 21.75
C CYS A 223 5.82 9.97 21.42
N ALA A 224 4.68 10.06 20.73
CA ALA A 224 4.09 11.34 20.32
C ALA A 224 3.71 12.22 21.52
N ARG A 225 3.09 11.65 22.55
CA ARG A 225 2.76 12.37 23.80
C ARG A 225 3.98 12.93 24.53
N ASN A 226 5.14 12.36 24.28
CA ASN A 226 6.42 12.79 24.84
C ASN A 226 7.25 13.63 23.85
N GLN A 227 6.67 14.04 22.71
CA GLN A 227 7.34 14.83 21.66
C GLN A 227 8.55 14.10 21.02
N LEU A 228 8.49 12.76 21.00
CA LEU A 228 9.52 11.88 20.43
C LEU A 228 9.06 11.20 19.13
N ALA A 229 7.86 11.52 18.67
CA ALA A 229 7.28 11.15 17.38
C ALA A 229 6.30 12.25 16.94
N PRO A 230 5.96 12.36 15.64
CA PRO A 230 4.89 13.24 15.19
C PRO A 230 3.56 12.94 15.89
N THR A 231 2.67 13.93 15.98
CA THR A 231 1.34 13.69 16.56
C THR A 231 0.57 12.71 15.70
N LEU A 232 0.08 11.63 16.31
CA LEU A 232 -0.85 10.70 15.67
C LEU A 232 -2.26 11.32 15.66
N LEU A 233 -2.77 11.66 14.47
CA LEU A 233 -4.07 12.30 14.29
C LEU A 233 -5.20 11.29 14.11
N TYR A 234 -4.91 10.15 13.45
CA TYR A 234 -5.87 9.09 13.21
C TYR A 234 -5.19 7.75 12.98
N PHE A 235 -5.82 6.69 13.49
CA PHE A 235 -5.51 5.31 13.16
C PHE A 235 -6.80 4.58 12.81
N GLY A 236 -6.92 4.15 11.56
CA GLY A 236 -8.04 3.36 11.07
C GLY A 236 -7.67 1.89 11.01
N ASP A 237 -8.37 1.06 11.77
CA ASP A 237 -8.23 -0.40 11.71
C ASP A 237 -8.93 -0.94 10.45
N GLY A 238 -8.20 -0.94 9.33
CA GLY A 238 -8.76 -1.19 7.99
C GLY A 238 -8.77 -2.65 7.56
N VAL A 239 -8.82 -3.61 8.50
CA VAL A 239 -8.78 -5.05 8.19
C VAL A 239 -9.88 -5.44 7.19
N GLU A 240 -11.10 -4.91 7.35
CA GLU A 240 -12.22 -5.18 6.43
C GLU A 240 -12.35 -4.15 5.30
N MET A 241 -12.08 -2.85 5.54
CA MET A 241 -12.34 -1.79 4.56
C MET A 241 -11.23 -1.61 3.51
N LEU A 242 -9.99 -2.02 3.80
CA LEU A 242 -8.84 -1.75 2.94
C LEU A 242 -7.99 -3.00 2.71
N ALA A 243 -8.63 -4.17 2.65
CA ALA A 243 -7.97 -5.45 2.36
C ALA A 243 -6.74 -5.72 3.26
N GLY A 244 -6.90 -5.51 4.57
CA GLY A 244 -5.83 -5.73 5.55
C GLY A 244 -4.86 -4.58 5.74
N PHE A 245 -5.05 -3.42 5.10
CA PHE A 245 -4.24 -2.22 5.35
C PHE A 245 -4.86 -1.34 6.45
N HIS A 246 -4.05 -0.92 7.42
CA HIS A 246 -4.37 0.19 8.30
C HIS A 246 -4.09 1.53 7.63
N VAL A 247 -4.84 2.57 8.01
CA VAL A 247 -4.53 3.96 7.66
C VAL A 247 -3.98 4.67 8.88
N VAL A 248 -2.83 5.30 8.73
CA VAL A 248 -2.23 6.17 9.74
C VAL A 248 -2.20 7.58 9.20
N ILE A 249 -2.73 8.52 9.96
CA ILE A 249 -2.59 9.95 9.69
C ILE A 249 -1.88 10.60 10.85
N MET A 250 -0.82 11.34 10.55
CA MET A 250 0.01 12.03 11.54
C MET A 250 0.46 13.39 11.02
N ASP A 251 0.99 14.23 11.91
CA ASP A 251 1.55 15.52 11.52
C ASP A 251 2.66 15.36 10.46
N TYR A 252 2.64 16.22 9.45
CA TYR A 252 3.78 16.39 8.57
C TYR A 252 4.76 17.39 9.20
N ILE A 253 5.95 16.90 9.50
CA ILE A 253 7.05 17.71 9.99
C ILE A 253 7.94 18.05 8.80
N ASP A 254 8.10 19.34 8.51
CA ASP A 254 8.81 19.81 7.29
C ASP A 254 10.32 19.74 7.41
N HIS A 255 10.83 18.52 7.56
CA HIS A 255 12.23 18.20 7.77
C HIS A 255 12.58 16.88 7.09
N GLN A 256 13.88 16.60 6.96
CA GLN A 256 14.36 15.39 6.31
C GLN A 256 14.76 14.33 7.34
N PRO A 257 14.53 13.04 7.02
CA PRO A 257 15.12 11.95 7.79
C PRO A 257 16.63 12.07 7.81
N LEU A 258 17.26 11.57 8.88
CA LEU A 258 18.70 11.58 9.04
C LEU A 258 19.36 10.91 7.82
N GLN A 259 20.23 11.65 7.12
CA GLN A 259 20.98 11.11 6.00
C GLN A 259 22.46 10.88 6.38
N PRO A 260 23.07 9.74 5.99
CA PRO A 260 24.46 9.45 6.32
C PRO A 260 25.47 10.53 5.85
N ASN A 261 25.21 11.13 4.69
CA ASN A 261 26.06 12.18 4.10
C ASN A 261 25.92 13.55 4.81
N GLU A 262 24.87 13.77 5.59
CA GLU A 262 24.61 15.04 6.27
C GLU A 262 25.10 15.08 7.72
N ILE A 263 25.52 13.93 8.27
CA ILE A 263 25.96 13.81 9.67
C ILE A 263 27.05 14.81 10.03
N GLN A 264 27.95 15.12 9.09
CA GLN A 264 29.05 16.06 9.34
C GLN A 264 28.55 17.48 9.63
N ASN A 265 27.41 17.86 9.06
CA ASN A 265 26.81 19.19 9.18
C ASN A 265 25.92 19.33 10.42
N LEU A 266 25.68 18.23 11.16
CA LEU A 266 24.89 18.26 12.38
C LEU A 266 25.65 18.96 13.51
N VAL A 267 25.00 19.95 14.13
CA VAL A 267 25.52 20.80 15.21
C VAL A 267 25.10 20.31 16.60
N SER A 268 23.95 19.63 16.73
CA SER A 268 23.44 19.12 18.02
C SER A 268 23.34 17.60 18.05
N ARG A 269 24.41 16.90 17.61
CA ARG A 269 24.45 15.42 17.52
C ARG A 269 24.09 14.72 18.83
N ARG A 270 24.48 15.30 19.96
CA ARG A 270 24.18 14.75 21.29
C ARG A 270 22.69 14.83 21.62
N ASN A 271 22.00 15.90 21.23
CA ASN A 271 20.56 16.04 21.41
C ASN A 271 19.81 15.01 20.57
N ILE A 272 20.16 14.88 19.29
CA ILE A 272 19.60 13.86 18.39
C ILE A 272 19.72 12.46 19.01
N TYR A 273 20.92 12.09 19.47
CA TYR A 273 21.11 10.79 20.12
C TYR A 273 20.27 10.64 21.40
N ASN A 274 20.26 11.66 22.25
CA ASN A 274 19.52 11.63 23.52
C ASN A 274 18.01 11.50 23.29
N ASP A 275 17.45 12.19 22.30
CA ASP A 275 16.01 12.09 21.97
C ASP A 275 15.67 10.66 21.50
N VAL A 276 16.51 10.07 20.64
CA VAL A 276 16.32 8.67 20.20
C VAL A 276 16.47 7.68 21.37
N LEU A 277 17.48 7.86 22.22
CA LEU A 277 17.69 7.05 23.41
C LEU A 277 16.49 7.14 24.36
N GLN A 278 15.95 8.35 24.55
CA GLN A 278 14.76 8.57 25.36
C GLN A 278 13.54 7.85 24.78
N ALA A 279 13.35 7.91 23.45
CA ALA A 279 12.25 7.24 22.77
C ALA A 279 12.34 5.71 22.93
N VAL A 280 13.53 5.14 22.71
CA VAL A 280 13.77 3.70 22.87
C VAL A 280 13.58 3.27 24.33
N THR A 281 14.09 4.05 25.29
CA THR A 281 13.92 3.76 26.72
C THR A 281 12.45 3.76 27.11
N LEU A 282 11.69 4.75 26.63
CA LEU A 282 10.26 4.86 26.87
C LEU A 282 9.50 3.64 26.31
N LEU A 283 9.83 3.21 25.10
CA LEU A 283 9.25 2.01 24.49
C LEU A 283 9.60 0.75 25.28
N HIS A 284 10.87 0.59 25.67
CA HIS A 284 11.35 -0.58 26.39
C HIS A 284 10.71 -0.74 27.76
N ASN A 285 10.44 0.37 28.46
CA ASN A 285 9.72 0.37 29.74
C ASN A 285 8.31 -0.20 29.60
N GLU A 286 7.65 0.06 28.46
CA GLU A 286 6.32 -0.47 28.12
C GLU A 286 6.38 -1.81 27.36
N GLN A 287 7.52 -2.52 27.40
CA GLN A 287 7.76 -3.80 26.73
C GLN A 287 7.67 -3.76 25.20
N TYR A 288 7.82 -2.59 24.58
CA TYR A 288 7.93 -2.46 23.13
C TYR A 288 9.38 -2.43 22.65
N VAL A 289 9.60 -2.97 21.46
CA VAL A 289 10.84 -2.92 20.67
C VAL A 289 10.51 -2.13 19.41
N PHE A 290 11.32 -1.12 19.06
CA PHE A 290 11.11 -0.33 17.84
C PHE A 290 11.48 -1.13 16.57
N ALA A 291 12.50 -2.00 16.69
CA ALA A 291 12.91 -3.03 15.74
C ALA A 291 13.55 -2.53 14.43
N ASP A 292 13.20 -1.34 13.96
CA ASP A 292 13.72 -0.75 12.72
C ASP A 292 14.44 0.58 12.95
N LEU A 293 15.28 0.66 13.99
CA LEU A 293 15.95 1.89 14.39
C LEU A 293 17.13 2.22 13.46
N ARG A 294 16.82 2.81 12.30
CA ARG A 294 17.78 3.21 11.26
C ARG A 294 17.59 4.66 10.87
N ASN A 295 18.62 5.26 10.28
CA ASN A 295 18.61 6.68 9.90
C ASN A 295 17.35 7.14 9.13
N PRO A 296 16.79 6.38 8.15
CA PRO A 296 15.58 6.79 7.44
C PRO A 296 14.31 6.89 8.32
N ASN A 297 14.35 6.33 9.53
CA ASN A 297 13.23 6.32 10.48
C ASN A 297 13.46 7.31 11.65
N ILE A 298 14.54 8.09 11.61
CA ILE A 298 14.87 9.17 12.56
C ILE A 298 14.76 10.49 11.82
N LEU A 299 13.78 11.31 12.18
CA LEU A 299 13.58 12.64 11.62
C LEU A 299 14.34 13.66 12.44
N VAL A 300 15.13 14.54 11.81
CA VAL A 300 15.88 15.60 12.50
C VAL A 300 15.22 16.94 12.24
N TYR A 301 14.89 17.69 13.28
CA TYR A 301 14.27 19.01 13.17
C TYR A 301 14.99 20.04 14.03
N THR A 302 14.84 21.32 13.69
CA THR A 302 15.48 22.41 14.45
C THR A 302 14.45 23.22 15.21
N THR A 303 14.66 23.40 16.51
CA THR A 303 13.86 24.28 17.35
C THR A 303 14.78 25.11 18.24
N ASN A 304 14.51 26.41 18.35
CA ASN A 304 15.32 27.35 19.15
C ASN A 304 16.84 27.28 18.87
N GLY A 305 17.22 27.01 17.62
CA GLY A 305 18.62 26.90 17.20
C GLY A 305 19.32 25.59 17.55
N ALA A 306 18.63 24.63 18.19
CA ALA A 306 19.15 23.29 18.49
C ALA A 306 18.47 22.24 17.60
N GLN A 307 19.25 21.26 17.14
CA GLN A 307 18.71 20.10 16.43
C GLN A 307 18.24 19.04 17.41
N HIS A 308 17.05 18.51 17.14
CA HIS A 308 16.37 17.46 17.88
C HIS A 308 15.92 16.36 16.93
N SER A 309 15.43 15.25 17.45
CA SER A 309 14.92 14.18 16.61
C SER A 309 13.67 13.47 17.12
N MET A 310 12.97 12.83 16.19
CA MET A 310 11.76 12.07 16.42
C MET A 310 11.79 10.75 15.62
N LEU A 311 11.11 9.71 16.12
CA LEU A 311 10.88 8.47 15.39
C LEU A 311 9.62 8.56 14.54
N ILE A 312 9.63 8.03 13.31
CA ILE A 312 8.51 8.20 12.35
C ILE A 312 7.95 6.90 11.74
N ASP A 313 8.59 5.74 11.92
CA ASP A 313 8.17 4.48 11.28
C ASP A 313 7.96 3.35 12.30
N PHE A 314 6.75 3.27 12.85
CA PHE A 314 6.35 2.26 13.86
C PHE A 314 5.79 0.96 13.23
N ASN A 315 6.04 0.70 11.95
CA ASN A 315 5.48 -0.47 11.26
C ASN A 315 5.96 -1.80 11.84
N TRP A 316 7.19 -1.83 12.33
CA TRP A 316 7.83 -3.06 12.85
C TRP A 316 7.90 -3.06 14.38
N CYS A 317 7.42 -1.99 15.00
CA CYS A 317 7.38 -1.89 16.45
C CYS A 317 6.41 -2.93 17.02
N GLY A 318 6.82 -3.62 18.07
CA GLY A 318 6.05 -4.72 18.64
C GLY A 318 6.52 -5.08 20.03
N THR A 319 5.87 -6.06 20.64
CA THR A 319 6.13 -6.53 22.00
C THR A 319 7.38 -7.40 22.04
N ASP A 320 8.27 -7.10 23.00
CA ASP A 320 9.51 -7.84 23.26
C ASP A 320 9.23 -9.34 23.50
N GLY A 321 9.99 -10.21 22.84
CA GLY A 321 9.88 -11.67 22.97
C GLY A 321 8.55 -12.28 22.48
N LYS A 322 7.65 -11.50 21.87
CA LYS A 322 6.34 -11.97 21.39
C LYS A 322 6.11 -11.70 19.92
N ASP A 323 6.26 -10.45 19.48
CA ASP A 323 6.09 -10.10 18.07
C ASP A 323 7.33 -10.46 17.27
N THR A 324 7.19 -10.57 15.94
CA THR A 324 8.27 -11.05 15.06
C THR A 324 8.62 -10.05 13.95
N TYR A 325 9.87 -10.11 13.50
CA TYR A 325 10.33 -9.46 12.28
C TYR A 325 9.58 -9.99 11.05
N PRO A 326 9.41 -9.18 9.99
CA PRO A 326 8.81 -9.64 8.75
C PRO A 326 9.64 -10.77 8.11
N LEU A 327 8.99 -11.61 7.31
CA LEU A 327 9.67 -12.69 6.57
C LEU A 327 10.56 -12.16 5.43
N SER A 328 10.34 -10.91 5.00
CA SER A 328 10.99 -10.26 3.87
C SER A 328 12.14 -9.33 4.26
N LEU A 329 12.92 -9.68 5.30
CA LEU A 329 14.09 -8.88 5.69
C LEU A 329 15.11 -8.75 4.56
N SER A 330 15.59 -7.52 4.33
CA SER A 330 16.63 -7.26 3.34
C SER A 330 17.96 -7.84 3.80
N ARG A 331 18.61 -8.63 2.93
CA ARG A 331 19.97 -9.16 3.14
C ARG A 331 21.08 -8.10 2.99
N LYS A 332 20.74 -6.90 2.52
CA LYS A 332 21.70 -5.80 2.33
C LYS A 332 21.93 -4.98 3.60
N ILE A 333 21.09 -5.16 4.61
CA ILE A 333 21.19 -4.44 5.88
C ILE A 333 21.99 -5.31 6.86
N PRO A 334 23.02 -4.76 7.51
CA PRO A 334 23.74 -5.47 8.57
C PRO A 334 22.90 -5.45 9.85
N TRP A 335 21.95 -6.38 9.95
CA TRP A 335 21.06 -6.48 11.10
C TRP A 335 21.83 -6.85 12.39
N PRO A 336 21.32 -6.44 13.57
CA PRO A 336 21.82 -6.92 14.85
C PRO A 336 21.90 -8.45 14.92
N ASN A 337 22.85 -8.96 15.71
CA ASN A 337 22.99 -10.41 15.89
C ASN A 337 21.70 -11.00 16.49
N GLY A 338 21.25 -12.13 15.96
CA GLY A 338 19.98 -12.79 16.33
C GLY A 338 18.76 -12.36 15.52
N VAL A 339 18.82 -11.27 14.75
CA VAL A 339 17.73 -10.87 13.85
C VAL A 339 17.66 -11.81 12.65
N GLN A 340 16.48 -12.37 12.42
CA GLN A 340 16.20 -13.26 11.29
C GLN A 340 14.75 -13.12 10.81
N PRO A 341 14.43 -13.50 9.55
CA PRO A 341 13.07 -13.52 9.05
C PRO A 341 12.12 -14.30 9.97
N GLY A 342 11.05 -13.66 10.45
CA GLY A 342 10.11 -14.29 11.38
C GLY A 342 10.64 -14.52 12.80
N GLY A 343 11.87 -14.09 13.11
CA GLY A 343 12.44 -14.16 14.44
C GLY A 343 11.79 -13.17 15.41
N LEU A 344 11.84 -13.48 16.71
CA LEU A 344 11.27 -12.63 17.76
C LEU A 344 11.98 -11.27 17.82
N LEU A 345 11.21 -10.24 18.12
CA LEU A 345 11.74 -8.92 18.49
C LEU A 345 12.44 -9.02 19.84
N SER A 346 13.56 -8.32 19.97
CA SER A 346 14.34 -8.24 21.21
C SER A 346 14.76 -6.80 21.46
N LYS A 347 14.59 -6.30 22.69
CA LYS A 347 15.13 -5.00 23.11
C LYS A 347 16.63 -4.86 22.84
N THR A 348 17.38 -5.95 22.91
CA THR A 348 18.83 -5.95 22.61
C THR A 348 19.14 -5.57 21.16
N HIS A 349 18.23 -5.79 20.23
CA HIS A 349 18.38 -5.35 18.84
C HIS A 349 18.32 -3.83 18.73
N ASP A 350 17.41 -3.16 19.45
CA ASP A 350 17.36 -1.70 19.51
C ASP A 350 18.61 -1.11 20.17
N LEU A 351 19.12 -1.74 21.24
CA LEU A 351 20.37 -1.32 21.89
C LEU A 351 21.56 -1.40 20.92
N THR A 352 21.61 -2.43 20.09
CA THR A 352 22.62 -2.56 19.04
C THR A 352 22.49 -1.44 18.01
N TRP A 353 21.26 -1.11 17.59
CA TRP A 353 21.01 0.01 16.68
C TRP A 353 21.34 1.37 17.30
N LEU A 354 21.08 1.57 18.59
CA LEU A 354 21.50 2.77 19.32
C LEU A 354 23.02 2.94 19.28
N ASP A 355 23.79 1.87 19.49
CA ASP A 355 25.26 1.93 19.36
C ASP A 355 25.71 2.24 17.93
N VAL A 356 25.04 1.67 16.92
CA VAL A 356 25.29 2.01 15.51
C VAL A 356 25.03 3.50 15.25
N LEU A 357 23.92 4.03 15.75
CA LEU A 357 23.58 5.46 15.65
C LEU A 357 24.62 6.33 16.37
N ARG A 358 25.00 5.97 17.60
CA ARG A 358 26.01 6.69 18.40
C ARG A 358 27.34 6.80 17.65
N ARG A 359 27.83 5.68 17.11
CA ARG A 359 29.04 5.63 16.29
C ARG A 359 28.89 6.43 15.01
N GLY A 360 27.74 6.32 14.34
CA GLY A 360 27.40 7.10 13.15
C GLY A 360 27.48 8.60 13.39
N LEU A 361 26.94 9.07 14.52
CA LEU A 361 26.98 10.47 14.97
C LEU A 361 28.35 10.92 15.51
N LYS A 362 29.36 10.02 15.52
CA LYS A 362 30.72 10.28 16.02
C LYS A 362 30.75 10.77 17.47
N LEU A 363 29.86 10.24 18.32
CA LEU A 363 29.87 10.53 19.74
C LEU A 363 30.86 9.59 20.45
N THR A 364 31.95 10.14 20.99
CA THR A 364 32.96 9.40 21.77
C THR A 364 32.40 8.98 23.14
N ASN A 365 33.07 8.03 23.82
CA ASN A 365 32.60 7.23 24.98
C ASN A 365 32.31 8.00 26.30
N ASP A 366 31.54 9.09 26.28
CA ASP A 366 31.03 9.76 27.50
C ASP A 366 29.62 9.27 27.88
N PHE A 367 29.23 8.08 27.44
CA PHE A 367 27.95 7.45 27.83
C PHE A 367 28.24 6.13 28.55
N PRO A 368 27.63 5.90 29.74
CA PRO A 368 27.67 4.59 30.36
C PRO A 368 27.03 3.56 29.43
N ASP A 369 27.63 2.38 29.38
CA ASP A 369 27.20 1.26 28.55
C ASP A 369 25.75 0.88 28.91
N PRO A 370 24.79 0.99 27.97
CA PRO A 370 23.38 0.69 28.23
C PRO A 370 23.14 -0.80 28.53
N THR A 371 24.15 -1.67 28.36
CA THR A 371 24.07 -3.09 28.71
C THR A 371 24.25 -3.39 30.19
N ILE A 372 24.50 -2.38 31.04
CA ILE A 372 24.87 -2.58 32.46
C ILE A 372 23.71 -2.45 33.45
N THR A 373 22.53 -1.97 33.07
CA THR A 373 21.36 -1.98 33.97
C THR A 373 20.44 -3.15 33.65
N SER A 374 20.68 -4.24 34.38
CA SER A 374 19.89 -5.49 34.46
C SER A 374 18.51 -5.28 35.06
#